data_AF-A0A7W1HCI2-F1
#
_entry.id   AF-A0A7W1HCI2-F1
#
_cell.length_a   1.000
_cell.length_b   1.000
_cell.length_c   1.000
_cell.angle_alpha   90.00
_cell.angle_beta   90.00
_cell.angle_gamma   90.00
#
_symmetry.space_group_name_H-M   'P 1'
#
loop_
_entity.id
_entity.type
_entity.pdbx_description
1 polymer ?
#
loop_
_entity_poly.entity_id
_entity_poly.type
_entity_poly.pdbx_seq_one_letter_code
_entity_poly.pdbx_strand_id
1 'polypeptide(L)'
;FWLRWRHGAVHLEESDHIAVRFLAIAPFYGFVIAWVGAFRWIDAAILIPLFGWYLYRTSKVGTVEPELVGPALLISRLRRSRRVVVNLLLFVFSGLVIFFAAEPFAEALIDSGEHLGIDEFLLVQWIAPLASEAPEFIIAAMWTMRRHATMAMSALISSTVNQWTLLIGTISLVYSISAGELRPLALDIQQRHEIFLTAALSLFAAVLLSNRRLAWWEAFLLFLPFAVQLAVPHLRVAIGILYLVMAVVWGIYYRRYLFALLPGRGPGRV
;
A
#
# COMPACT_ATOMS: atom_id res chain seq x y z
N PHE A 1 12.37 12.31 -8.78
CA PHE A 1 12.83 13.34 -7.83
C PHE A 1 14.33 13.59 -7.94
N TRP A 2 15.20 12.61 -7.64
CA TRP A 2 16.66 12.74 -7.76
C TRP A 2 17.15 13.04 -9.19
N LEU A 3 16.67 12.30 -10.20
CA LEU A 3 17.09 12.47 -11.59
C LEU A 3 16.85 13.90 -12.14
N ARG A 4 15.69 14.49 -11.82
CA ARG A 4 15.28 15.81 -12.32
C ARG A 4 15.77 16.97 -11.46
N TRP A 5 15.73 16.80 -10.14
CA TRP A 5 15.95 17.91 -9.20
C TRP A 5 17.22 17.76 -8.36
N ARG A 6 17.98 16.66 -8.50
CA ARG A 6 19.21 16.36 -7.73
C ARG A 6 19.06 16.40 -6.20
N HIS A 7 17.83 16.37 -5.69
CA HIS A 7 17.56 16.28 -4.26
C HIS A 7 17.79 14.85 -3.77
N GLY A 8 18.58 14.71 -2.70
CA GLY A 8 19.04 13.42 -2.20
C GLY A 8 18.04 12.64 -1.35
N ALA A 9 16.96 13.28 -0.88
CA ALA A 9 15.95 12.62 -0.06
C ALA A 9 14.59 13.34 -0.10
N VAL A 10 13.51 12.57 0.05
CA VAL A 10 12.15 13.06 0.27
C VAL A 10 11.89 13.10 1.77
N HIS A 11 11.36 14.21 2.27
CA HIS A 11 10.96 14.35 3.67
C HIS A 11 9.46 14.07 3.81
N LEU A 12 9.09 13.32 4.84
CA LEU A 12 7.72 13.02 5.20
C LEU A 12 7.16 14.09 6.14
N GLU A 13 5.85 14.32 6.06
CA GLU A 13 5.15 15.18 7.00
C GLU A 13 5.05 14.53 8.38
N GLU A 14 4.71 15.34 9.39
CA GLU A 14 4.45 14.82 10.73
C GLU A 14 3.19 13.95 10.78
N SER A 15 2.21 14.24 9.90
CA SER A 15 1.00 13.46 9.67
C SER A 15 1.30 12.03 9.20
N ASP A 16 2.31 11.85 8.34
CA ASP A 16 2.72 10.56 7.79
C ASP A 16 3.24 9.59 8.86
N HIS A 17 3.68 10.12 10.00
CA HIS A 17 4.14 9.30 11.11
C HIS A 17 3.03 8.35 11.59
N ILE A 18 1.76 8.75 11.51
CA ILE A 18 0.64 7.86 11.81
C ILE A 18 0.61 6.71 10.82
N ALA A 19 0.69 6.97 9.52
CA ALA A 19 0.68 5.93 8.49
C ALA A 19 1.86 4.96 8.67
N VAL A 20 3.06 5.46 8.93
CA VAL A 20 4.26 4.64 9.20
C VAL A 20 4.08 3.75 10.44
N ARG A 21 3.39 4.21 11.49
CA ARG A 21 3.07 3.38 12.67
C ARG A 21 2.19 2.20 12.31
N PHE A 22 1.13 2.43 11.54
CA PHE A 22 0.24 1.35 11.11
C PHE A 22 0.93 0.40 10.13
N LEU A 23 1.80 0.92 9.27
CA LEU A 23 2.67 0.12 8.40
C LEU A 23 3.70 -0.70 9.18
N ALA A 24 4.11 -0.27 10.37
CA ALA A 24 4.96 -1.07 11.25
C ALA A 24 4.18 -2.19 11.97
N ILE A 25 2.88 -1.99 12.23
CA ILE A 25 2.04 -2.93 12.98
C ILE A 25 1.42 -4.00 12.08
N ALA A 26 0.81 -3.61 10.96
CA ALA A 26 0.04 -4.51 10.09
C ALA A 26 0.85 -5.71 9.56
N PRO A 27 2.13 -5.57 9.14
CA PRO A 27 2.92 -6.70 8.66
C PRO A 27 3.16 -7.80 9.71
N PHE A 28 3.15 -7.47 11.01
CA PHE A 28 3.21 -8.51 12.05
C PHE A 28 2.03 -9.47 11.97
N TYR A 29 0.85 -8.94 11.65
CA TYR A 29 -0.32 -9.78 11.41
C TYR A 29 -0.20 -10.56 10.09
N GLY A 30 0.46 -9.98 9.07
CA GLY A 30 0.83 -10.70 7.85
C GLY A 30 1.65 -11.96 8.11
N PHE A 31 2.61 -11.91 9.06
CA PHE A 31 3.35 -13.12 9.47
C PHE A 31 2.45 -14.17 10.11
N VAL A 32 1.45 -13.76 10.89
CA VAL A 32 0.46 -14.68 11.47
C VAL A 32 -0.33 -15.38 10.36
N ILE A 33 -0.79 -14.64 9.35
CA ILE A 33 -1.51 -15.21 8.20
C ILE A 33 -0.63 -16.19 7.43
N ALA A 34 0.62 -15.82 7.12
CA ALA A 34 1.57 -16.69 6.43
C ALA A 34 1.88 -17.96 7.24
N TRP A 35 1.98 -17.84 8.57
CA TRP A 35 2.20 -18.98 9.47
C TRP A 35 0.99 -19.92 9.52
N VAL A 36 -0.22 -19.37 9.71
CA VAL A 36 -1.47 -20.13 9.76
C VAL A 36 -1.77 -20.79 8.41
N GLY A 37 -1.45 -20.12 7.31
CA GLY A 37 -1.70 -20.64 5.96
C GLY A 37 -3.15 -20.53 5.51
N ALA A 38 -3.90 -19.57 6.05
CA ALA A 38 -5.26 -19.29 5.60
C ALA A 38 -5.69 -17.86 5.94
N PHE A 39 -6.53 -17.28 5.10
CA PHE A 39 -7.31 -16.08 5.44
C PHE A 39 -8.61 -16.50 6.12
N ARG A 40 -8.83 -16.01 7.33
CA ARG A 40 -9.94 -16.37 8.23
C ARG A 40 -10.79 -15.13 8.50
N TRP A 41 -12.03 -15.33 8.92
CA TRP A 41 -12.91 -14.23 9.34
C TRP A 41 -12.30 -13.37 10.46
N ILE A 42 -11.49 -13.97 11.35
CA ILE A 42 -10.79 -13.24 12.42
C ILE A 42 -9.77 -12.23 11.85
N ASP A 43 -9.21 -12.48 10.67
CA ASP A 43 -8.28 -11.57 10.02
C ASP A 43 -9.01 -10.29 9.58
N ALA A 44 -10.23 -10.42 9.04
CA ALA A 44 -11.11 -9.28 8.77
C ALA A 44 -11.47 -8.52 10.05
N ALA A 45 -11.82 -9.25 11.12
CA ALA A 45 -12.19 -8.67 12.42
C ALA A 45 -11.03 -7.91 13.09
N ILE A 46 -9.78 -8.16 12.69
CA ILE A 46 -8.60 -7.47 13.21
C ILE A 46 -8.17 -6.34 12.28
N LEU A 47 -8.02 -6.62 10.99
CA LEU A 47 -7.44 -5.68 10.03
C LEU A 47 -8.40 -4.55 9.63
N ILE A 48 -9.71 -4.81 9.52
CA ILE A 48 -10.69 -3.77 9.18
C ILE A 48 -10.81 -2.73 10.32
N PRO A 49 -10.97 -3.12 11.60
CA PRO A 49 -10.93 -2.15 12.69
C PRO A 49 -9.58 -1.45 12.85
N LEU A 50 -8.46 -2.13 12.54
CA LEU A 50 -7.14 -1.50 12.49
C LEU A 50 -7.12 -0.36 11.47
N PHE A 51 -7.68 -0.56 10.27
CA PHE A 51 -7.83 0.50 9.28
C PHE A 51 -8.79 1.61 9.75
N GLY A 52 -9.92 1.25 10.37
CA GLY A 52 -10.84 2.23 10.96
C GLY A 52 -10.17 3.09 12.03
N TRP A 53 -9.29 2.49 12.85
CA TRP A 53 -8.48 3.21 13.83
C TRP A 53 -7.46 4.13 13.15
N TYR A 54 -6.82 3.69 12.08
CA TYR A 54 -5.95 4.54 11.26
C TYR A 54 -6.70 5.76 10.72
N LEU A 55 -7.90 5.59 10.15
CA LEU A 55 -8.74 6.69 9.66
C LEU A 55 -9.12 7.65 10.78
N TYR A 56 -9.54 7.12 11.93
CA TYR A 56 -9.86 7.94 13.10
C TYR A 56 -8.67 8.79 13.53
N ARG A 57 -7.47 8.20 13.65
CA ARG A 57 -6.25 8.92 14.06
C ARG A 57 -5.83 9.96 13.03
N THR A 58 -5.90 9.62 11.74
CA THR A 58 -5.55 10.53 10.64
C THR A 58 -6.53 11.71 10.57
N SER A 59 -7.83 11.49 10.83
CA SER A 59 -8.84 12.57 10.86
C SER A 59 -8.62 13.63 11.95
N LYS A 60 -7.80 13.32 12.97
CA LYS A 60 -7.46 14.25 14.06
C LYS A 60 -6.23 15.11 13.75
N VAL A 61 -5.49 14.80 12.69
CA VAL A 61 -4.37 15.62 12.24
C VAL A 61 -4.93 16.74 11.37
N GLY A 62 -4.46 17.97 11.59
CA GLY A 62 -4.87 19.11 10.76
C GLY A 62 -4.55 18.83 9.30
N THR A 63 -5.56 18.91 8.44
CA THR A 63 -5.39 18.74 6.99
C THR A 63 -5.05 20.08 6.36
N VAL A 64 -3.95 20.12 5.60
CA VAL A 64 -3.70 21.25 4.69
C VAL A 64 -4.64 21.10 3.51
N GLU A 65 -5.42 22.13 3.23
CA GLU A 65 -6.35 22.10 2.11
C GLU A 65 -5.54 22.03 0.80
N PRO A 66 -5.73 20.98 -0.03
CA PRO A 66 -4.90 20.79 -1.21
C PRO A 66 -5.23 21.87 -2.26
N GLU A 67 -4.19 22.35 -2.96
CA GLU A 67 -4.39 23.24 -4.09
C GLU A 67 -5.05 22.46 -5.23
N LEU A 68 -6.28 22.84 -5.58
CA LEU A 68 -7.05 22.18 -6.62
C LEU A 68 -6.52 22.56 -8.01
N VAL A 69 -6.27 21.56 -8.84
CA VAL A 69 -5.79 21.75 -10.22
C VAL A 69 -6.64 20.95 -11.21
N GLY A 70 -6.69 21.41 -12.46
CA GLY A 70 -7.34 20.70 -13.56
C GLY A 70 -8.85 20.48 -13.35
N PRO A 71 -9.39 19.27 -13.60
CA PRO A 71 -10.81 18.98 -13.45
C PRO A 71 -11.37 19.30 -12.05
N ALA A 72 -10.60 19.05 -10.99
CA ALA A 72 -11.02 19.35 -9.62
C ALA A 72 -11.25 20.85 -9.40
N LEU A 73 -10.41 21.71 -9.99
CA LEU A 73 -10.57 23.17 -9.94
C LEU A 73 -11.78 23.66 -10.75
N LEU A 74 -12.06 23.04 -11.90
CA LEU A 74 -13.25 23.39 -12.70
C LEU A 74 -14.54 23.06 -11.93
N ILE A 75 -14.58 21.89 -11.29
CA ILE A 75 -15.71 21.44 -10.48
C ILE A 75 -15.86 22.30 -9.23
N SER A 76 -14.76 22.73 -8.59
CA SER A 76 -14.80 23.53 -7.36
C SER A 76 -15.45 24.89 -7.55
N ARG A 77 -15.32 25.48 -8.74
CA ARG A 77 -15.93 26.77 -9.15
C ARG A 77 -17.43 26.72 -9.39
N LEU A 78 -18.04 25.54 -9.46
CA LEU A 78 -19.49 25.39 -9.63
C LEU A 78 -20.24 25.81 -8.37
N ARG A 79 -21.49 26.26 -8.53
CA ARG A 79 -22.44 26.46 -7.41
C ARG A 79 -22.56 25.16 -6.62
N ARG A 80 -22.65 25.25 -5.28
CA ARG A 80 -22.62 24.09 -4.35
C ARG A 80 -23.51 22.93 -4.79
N SER A 81 -24.76 23.18 -5.18
CA SER A 81 -25.68 22.13 -5.65
C SER A 81 -25.17 21.39 -6.88
N ARG A 82 -24.72 22.14 -7.91
CA ARG A 82 -24.14 21.56 -9.13
C ARG A 82 -22.85 20.81 -8.82
N ARG A 83 -22.00 21.34 -7.94
CA ARG A 83 -20.76 20.68 -7.51
C ARG A 83 -21.02 19.32 -6.87
N VAL A 84 -21.99 19.24 -5.95
CA VAL A 84 -22.38 17.97 -5.30
C VAL A 84 -22.93 16.99 -6.32
N VAL A 85 -23.82 17.43 -7.20
CA VAL A 85 -24.40 16.56 -8.25
C VAL A 85 -23.33 16.02 -9.18
N VAL A 86 -22.42 16.87 -9.68
CA VAL A 86 -21.32 16.45 -10.55
C VAL A 86 -20.40 15.43 -9.86
N ASN A 87 -20.00 15.70 -8.61
CA ASN A 87 -19.18 14.75 -7.86
C ASN A 87 -19.89 13.42 -7.61
N LEU A 88 -21.19 13.45 -7.27
CA LEU A 88 -21.97 12.23 -7.07
C LEU A 88 -22.10 11.42 -8.37
N LEU A 89 -22.38 12.09 -9.49
CA LEU A 89 -22.44 11.44 -10.80
C LEU A 89 -21.11 10.81 -11.19
N LEU A 90 -20.00 11.53 -11.02
CA LEU A 90 -18.66 10.99 -11.28
C LEU A 90 -18.34 9.79 -10.39
N PHE A 91 -18.71 9.85 -9.10
CA PHE A 91 -18.49 8.77 -8.15
C PHE A 91 -19.29 7.51 -8.50
N VAL A 92 -20.60 7.66 -8.72
CA VAL A 92 -21.49 6.55 -9.10
C VAL A 92 -21.11 5.98 -10.46
N PHE A 93 -20.86 6.83 -11.45
CA PHE A 93 -20.44 6.38 -12.78
C PHE A 93 -19.13 5.59 -12.72
N SER A 94 -18.10 6.12 -12.05
CA SER A 94 -16.82 5.42 -11.92
C SER A 94 -16.97 4.10 -11.16
N GLY A 95 -17.77 4.09 -10.09
CA GLY A 95 -18.06 2.86 -9.33
C GLY A 95 -18.76 1.79 -10.16
N LEU A 96 -19.76 2.18 -10.97
CA LEU A 96 -20.44 1.26 -11.89
C LEU A 96 -19.50 0.74 -12.97
N VAL A 97 -18.68 1.61 -13.56
CA VAL A 97 -17.68 1.19 -14.56
C VAL A 97 -16.70 0.19 -13.96
N ILE A 98 -16.17 0.44 -12.76
CA ILE A 98 -15.28 -0.51 -12.07
C ILE A 98 -16.00 -1.83 -11.82
N PHE A 99 -17.23 -1.79 -11.30
CA PHE A 99 -18.02 -2.98 -10.98
C PHE A 99 -18.25 -3.87 -12.22
N PHE A 100 -18.65 -3.27 -13.34
CA PHE A 100 -18.92 -4.02 -14.57
C PHE A 100 -17.66 -4.39 -15.36
N ALA A 101 -16.55 -3.68 -15.17
CA ALA A 101 -15.30 -3.94 -15.90
C ALA A 101 -14.35 -4.90 -15.17
N ALA A 102 -14.45 -5.05 -13.85
CA ALA A 102 -13.48 -5.81 -13.04
C ALA A 102 -13.38 -7.29 -13.43
N GLU A 103 -14.51 -7.97 -13.56
CA GLU A 103 -14.57 -9.40 -13.93
C GLU A 103 -14.11 -9.62 -15.39
N PRO A 104 -14.67 -8.93 -16.41
CA PRO A 104 -14.17 -9.06 -17.78
C PRO A 104 -12.69 -8.73 -17.95
N PHE A 105 -12.17 -7.76 -17.18
CA PHE A 105 -10.75 -7.44 -17.18
C PHE A 105 -9.90 -8.58 -16.63
N ALA A 106 -10.30 -9.19 -15.52
CA ALA A 106 -9.58 -10.30 -14.91
C ALA A 106 -9.59 -11.54 -15.81
N GLU A 107 -10.74 -11.91 -16.36
CA GLU A 107 -10.88 -13.04 -17.29
C GLU A 107 -10.07 -12.81 -18.56
N ALA A 108 -10.21 -11.64 -19.20
CA ALA A 108 -9.47 -11.33 -20.43
C ALA A 108 -7.94 -11.31 -20.20
N LEU A 109 -7.48 -10.94 -19.01
CA LEU A 109 -6.06 -10.97 -18.67
C LEU A 109 -5.53 -12.42 -18.59
N ILE A 110 -6.26 -13.32 -17.93
CA ILE A 110 -5.91 -14.74 -17.81
C ILE A 110 -5.95 -15.41 -19.20
N ASP A 111 -7.04 -15.21 -19.94
CA ASP A 111 -7.22 -15.76 -21.29
C ASP A 111 -6.09 -15.30 -22.22
N SER A 112 -5.77 -14.00 -22.22
CA SER A 112 -4.65 -13.48 -23.03
C SER A 112 -3.32 -14.10 -22.62
N GLY A 113 -3.13 -14.35 -21.34
CA GLY A 113 -1.98 -15.05 -20.77
C GLY A 113 -1.77 -16.43 -21.34
N GLU A 114 -2.83 -17.24 -21.31
CA GLU A 114 -2.85 -18.61 -21.82
C GLU A 114 -2.45 -18.64 -23.30
N HIS A 115 -3.01 -17.75 -24.11
CA HIS A 115 -2.68 -17.63 -25.54
C HIS A 115 -1.22 -17.24 -25.80
N LEU A 116 -0.60 -16.48 -24.89
CA LEU A 116 0.78 -16.01 -25.00
C LEU A 116 1.79 -16.95 -24.30
N GLY A 117 1.32 -18.01 -23.64
CA GLY A 117 2.15 -18.90 -22.83
C GLY A 117 2.77 -18.21 -21.62
N ILE A 118 2.11 -17.18 -21.07
CA ILE A 118 2.54 -16.46 -19.87
C ILE A 118 1.86 -17.09 -18.66
N ASP A 119 2.64 -17.33 -17.61
CA ASP A 119 2.18 -17.87 -16.34
C ASP A 119 1.08 -16.99 -15.71
N GLU A 120 -0.05 -17.63 -15.33
CA GLU A 120 -1.20 -16.95 -14.74
C GLU A 120 -0.83 -16.20 -13.45
N PHE A 121 0.01 -16.81 -12.63
CA PHE A 121 0.47 -16.19 -11.40
C PHE A 121 1.25 -14.90 -11.67
N LEU A 122 2.08 -14.84 -12.72
CA LEU A 122 2.76 -13.61 -13.14
C LEU A 122 1.76 -12.52 -13.56
N LEU A 123 0.70 -12.89 -14.28
CA LEU A 123 -0.33 -11.96 -14.74
C LEU A 123 -1.13 -11.38 -13.56
N VAL A 124 -1.61 -12.25 -12.68
CA VAL A 124 -2.42 -11.86 -11.52
C VAL A 124 -1.59 -11.10 -10.50
N GLN A 125 -0.33 -11.50 -10.25
CA GLN A 125 0.51 -10.86 -9.25
C GLN A 125 1.13 -9.54 -9.73
N TRP A 126 1.48 -9.41 -11.01
CA TRP A 126 2.25 -8.26 -11.49
C TRP A 126 1.51 -7.40 -12.50
N ILE A 127 0.89 -8.01 -13.51
CA ILE A 127 0.27 -7.25 -14.60
C ILE A 127 -1.05 -6.61 -14.14
N ALA A 128 -1.90 -7.35 -13.43
CA ALA A 128 -3.15 -6.83 -12.90
C ALA A 128 -2.92 -5.63 -11.94
N PRO A 129 -2.05 -5.73 -10.92
CA PRO A 129 -1.73 -4.57 -10.06
C PRO A 129 -1.07 -3.43 -10.82
N LEU A 130 -0.14 -3.71 -11.74
CA LEU A 130 0.48 -2.65 -12.54
C LEU A 130 -0.56 -1.85 -13.33
N ALA A 131 -1.54 -2.52 -13.93
CA ALA A 131 -2.60 -1.87 -14.69
C ALA A 131 -3.58 -1.11 -13.77
N SER A 132 -4.00 -1.71 -12.65
CA SER A 132 -4.98 -1.11 -11.74
C SER A 132 -4.41 0.03 -10.89
N GLU A 133 -3.12 0.00 -10.56
CA GLU A 133 -2.43 1.04 -9.79
C GLU A 133 -1.73 2.09 -10.67
N ALA A 134 -1.61 1.86 -11.99
CA ALA A 134 -1.00 2.81 -12.91
C ALA A 134 -1.56 4.24 -12.80
N PRO A 135 -2.89 4.48 -12.69
CA PRO A 135 -3.42 5.82 -12.52
C PRO A 135 -2.88 6.53 -11.27
N GLU A 136 -2.73 5.81 -10.15
CA GLU A 136 -2.17 6.34 -8.91
C GLU A 136 -0.69 6.69 -9.08
N PHE A 137 0.11 5.79 -9.68
CA PHE A 137 1.52 6.04 -9.95
C PHE A 137 1.74 7.23 -10.91
N ILE A 138 0.89 7.40 -11.91
CA ILE A 138 0.95 8.54 -12.83
C ILE A 138 0.71 9.85 -12.07
N ILE A 139 -0.29 9.90 -11.19
CA ILE A 139 -0.58 11.09 -10.37
C ILE A 139 0.58 11.39 -9.40
N ALA A 140 1.10 10.38 -8.71
CA ALA A 140 2.26 10.52 -7.82
C ALA A 140 3.51 11.02 -8.57
N ALA A 141 3.75 10.51 -9.78
CA ALA A 141 4.83 10.96 -10.65
C ALA A 141 4.65 12.42 -11.08
N MET A 142 3.43 12.82 -11.47
CA MET A 142 3.11 14.21 -11.81
C MET A 142 3.34 15.16 -10.64
N TRP A 143 2.87 14.83 -9.43
CA TRP A 143 3.12 15.63 -8.23
C TRP A 143 4.61 15.72 -7.90
N THR A 144 5.34 14.62 -8.00
CA THR A 144 6.80 14.59 -7.81
C THR A 144 7.52 15.48 -8.83
N MET A 145 7.09 15.48 -10.09
CA MET A 145 7.63 16.36 -11.12
C MET A 145 7.33 17.83 -10.87
N ARG A 146 6.24 18.16 -10.16
CA ARG A 146 5.87 19.52 -9.77
C ARG A 146 6.43 19.96 -8.41
N ARG A 147 7.40 19.21 -7.86
CA ARG A 147 8.03 19.45 -6.54
C ARG A 147 7.13 19.16 -5.33
N HIS A 148 6.02 18.47 -5.51
CA HIS A 148 5.16 17.95 -4.43
C HIS A 148 5.49 16.48 -4.11
N ALA A 149 6.78 16.15 -3.99
CA ALA A 149 7.22 14.77 -3.75
C ALA A 149 6.80 14.24 -2.37
N THR A 150 6.72 15.11 -1.37
CA THR A 150 6.20 14.77 -0.03
C THR A 150 4.74 14.34 -0.11
N MET A 151 3.87 15.15 -0.73
CA MET A 151 2.46 14.81 -0.93
C MET A 151 2.27 13.50 -1.71
N ALA A 152 3.07 13.27 -2.75
CA ALA A 152 3.06 12.01 -3.48
C ALA A 152 3.44 10.83 -2.59
N MET A 153 4.46 10.99 -1.74
CA MET A 153 4.88 9.94 -0.81
C MET A 153 3.83 9.68 0.28
N SER A 154 3.23 10.72 0.86
CA SER A 154 2.15 10.61 1.84
C SER A 154 0.97 9.81 1.29
N ALA A 155 0.57 10.09 0.04
CA ALA A 155 -0.49 9.35 -0.64
C ALA A 155 -0.12 7.86 -0.82
N LEU A 156 1.08 7.57 -1.32
CA LEU A 156 1.55 6.20 -1.53
C LEU A 156 1.64 5.40 -0.21
N ILE A 157 2.16 6.00 0.87
CA ILE A 157 2.23 5.33 2.19
C ILE A 157 0.81 5.05 2.71
N SER A 158 -0.11 6.02 2.57
CA SER A 158 -1.51 5.83 2.96
C SER A 158 -2.19 4.71 2.18
N SER A 159 -1.94 4.64 0.87
CA SER A 159 -2.42 3.56 -0.01
C SER A 159 -1.88 2.20 0.44
N THR A 160 -0.60 2.10 0.78
CA THR A 160 -0.01 0.87 1.32
C THR A 160 -0.64 0.45 2.66
N VAL A 161 -0.96 1.40 3.56
CA VAL A 161 -1.68 1.08 4.81
C VAL A 161 -3.04 0.48 4.50
N ASN A 162 -3.80 1.05 3.55
CA ASN A 162 -5.08 0.51 3.09
C ASN A 162 -4.94 -0.91 2.52
N GLN A 163 -3.95 -1.14 1.65
CA GLN A 163 -3.69 -2.45 1.05
C GLN A 163 -3.32 -3.52 2.10
N TRP A 164 -2.51 -3.16 3.10
CA TRP A 164 -2.13 -4.11 4.16
C TRP A 164 -3.23 -4.41 5.18
N THR A 165 -4.26 -3.56 5.26
CA THR A 165 -5.27 -3.67 6.31
C THR A 165 -6.63 -3.96 5.70
N LEU A 166 -7.26 -2.93 5.12
CA LEU A 166 -8.60 -3.04 4.56
C LEU A 166 -8.66 -4.11 3.47
N LEU A 167 -7.76 -4.09 2.48
CA LEU A 167 -7.80 -5.02 1.35
C LEU A 167 -7.67 -6.48 1.84
N ILE A 168 -6.66 -6.79 2.65
CA ILE A 168 -6.46 -8.15 3.19
C ILE A 168 -7.66 -8.59 4.04
N GLY A 169 -8.19 -7.70 4.88
CA GLY A 169 -9.39 -7.98 5.67
C GLY A 169 -10.61 -8.24 4.79
N THR A 170 -10.77 -7.46 3.71
CA THR A 170 -11.88 -7.60 2.76
C THR A 170 -11.80 -8.89 1.96
N ILE A 171 -10.62 -9.40 1.60
CA ILE A 171 -10.48 -10.72 0.93
C ILE A 171 -11.15 -11.81 1.78
N SER A 172 -10.86 -11.84 3.07
CA SER A 172 -11.43 -12.83 4.01
C SER A 172 -12.95 -12.73 4.09
N LEU A 173 -13.48 -11.50 4.09
CA LEU A 173 -14.91 -11.22 4.15
C LEU A 173 -15.62 -11.61 2.85
N VAL A 174 -15.11 -11.16 1.70
CA VAL A 174 -15.70 -11.40 0.38
C VAL A 174 -15.72 -12.90 0.08
N TYR A 175 -14.64 -13.63 0.40
CA TYR A 175 -14.60 -15.08 0.21
C TYR A 175 -15.69 -15.82 1.00
N SER A 176 -15.91 -15.45 2.26
CA SER A 176 -16.97 -16.04 3.08
C SER A 176 -18.37 -15.69 2.55
N ILE A 177 -18.57 -14.44 2.11
CA ILE A 177 -19.84 -14.00 1.51
C ILE A 177 -20.12 -14.77 0.21
N SER A 178 -19.13 -14.92 -0.67
CA SER A 178 -19.29 -15.66 -1.93
C SER A 178 -19.53 -17.15 -1.71
N ALA A 179 -18.98 -17.72 -0.64
CA ALA A 179 -19.20 -19.12 -0.28
C ALA A 179 -20.56 -19.37 0.39
N GLY A 180 -21.22 -18.32 0.90
CA GLY A 180 -22.46 -18.44 1.69
C GLY A 180 -22.26 -19.02 3.10
N GLU A 181 -21.02 -19.26 3.52
CA GLU A 181 -20.66 -19.81 4.83
C GLU A 181 -19.35 -19.18 5.34
N LEU A 182 -19.16 -19.15 6.67
CA LEU A 182 -17.92 -18.68 7.29
C LEU A 182 -16.81 -19.72 7.09
N ARG A 183 -16.11 -19.62 5.95
CA ARG A 183 -15.06 -20.56 5.55
C ARG A 183 -13.73 -19.83 5.35
N PRO A 184 -12.61 -20.39 5.86
CA PRO A 184 -11.30 -19.83 5.58
C PRO A 184 -10.87 -20.10 4.14
N LEU A 185 -10.22 -19.11 3.52
CA LEU A 185 -9.51 -19.28 2.25
C LEU A 185 -8.13 -19.87 2.54
N ALA A 186 -7.96 -21.16 2.22
CA ALA A 186 -6.70 -21.87 2.41
C ALA A 186 -5.63 -21.32 1.45
N LEU A 187 -4.42 -21.14 1.96
CA LEU A 187 -3.29 -20.66 1.19
C LEU A 187 -2.35 -21.80 0.85
N ASP A 188 -1.94 -21.86 -0.41
CA ASP A 188 -0.87 -22.75 -0.83
C ASP A 188 0.50 -22.27 -0.29
N ILE A 189 1.54 -23.09 -0.48
CA ILE A 189 2.88 -22.78 0.00
C ILE A 189 3.47 -21.52 -0.67
N GLN A 190 3.13 -21.27 -1.94
CA GLN A 190 3.62 -20.13 -2.70
C GLN A 190 3.01 -18.83 -2.18
N GLN A 191 1.70 -18.78 -2.01
CA GLN A 191 0.96 -17.65 -1.43
C GLN A 191 1.43 -17.33 -0.01
N ARG A 192 1.70 -18.36 0.81
CA ARG A 192 2.28 -18.17 2.15
C ARG A 192 3.65 -17.51 2.09
N HIS A 193 4.50 -17.93 1.16
CA HIS A 193 5.80 -17.30 0.94
C HIS A 193 5.69 -15.86 0.42
N GLU A 194 4.73 -15.56 -0.46
CA GLU A 194 4.49 -14.21 -0.97
C GLU A 194 3.99 -13.26 0.14
N ILE A 195 3.06 -13.72 0.99
CA ILE A 195 2.61 -12.92 2.15
C ILE A 195 3.77 -12.68 3.13
N PHE A 196 4.60 -13.71 3.39
CA PHE A 196 5.80 -13.57 4.22
C PHE A 196 6.78 -12.54 3.64
N LEU A 197 7.10 -12.64 2.35
CA LEU A 197 8.00 -11.72 1.65
C LEU A 197 7.47 -10.29 1.72
N THR A 198 6.19 -10.10 1.40
CA THR A 198 5.55 -8.79 1.42
C THR A 198 5.58 -8.20 2.83
N ALA A 199 5.30 -9.01 3.86
CA ALA A 199 5.34 -8.58 5.25
C ALA A 199 6.76 -8.16 5.67
N ALA A 200 7.78 -8.93 5.28
CA ALA A 200 9.17 -8.60 5.56
C ALA A 200 9.62 -7.29 4.88
N LEU A 201 9.30 -7.11 3.59
CA LEU A 201 9.55 -5.87 2.87
C LEU A 201 8.86 -4.68 3.54
N SER A 202 7.60 -4.85 3.94
CA SER A 202 6.80 -3.78 4.52
C SER A 202 7.29 -3.37 5.91
N LEU A 203 7.74 -4.33 6.71
CA LEU A 203 8.41 -4.06 7.98
C LEU A 203 9.73 -3.29 7.75
N PHE A 204 10.53 -3.70 6.77
CA PHE A 204 11.76 -2.99 6.43
C PHE A 204 11.48 -1.56 5.93
N ALA A 205 10.47 -1.37 5.09
CA ALA A 205 10.02 -0.06 4.63
C ALA A 205 9.61 0.83 5.81
N ALA A 206 8.84 0.31 6.77
CA ALA A 206 8.45 1.05 7.97
C ALA A 206 9.67 1.48 8.81
N VAL A 207 10.70 0.64 8.90
CA VAL A 207 11.96 0.98 9.58
C VAL A 207 12.68 2.13 8.89
N LEU A 208 12.82 2.10 7.56
CA LEU A 208 13.48 3.19 6.82
C LEU A 208 12.70 4.50 6.91
N LEU A 209 11.37 4.45 6.88
CA LEU A 209 10.51 5.63 6.94
C LEU A 209 10.38 6.21 8.36
N SER A 210 10.87 5.52 9.39
CA SER A 210 10.74 5.94 10.80
C SER A 210 11.41 7.29 11.10
N ASN A 211 12.49 7.62 10.39
CA ASN A 211 13.23 8.88 10.52
C ASN A 211 12.57 10.05 9.75
N ARG A 212 11.41 9.84 9.11
CA ARG A 212 10.69 10.81 8.26
C ARG A 212 11.47 11.31 7.05
N ARG A 213 12.42 10.52 6.55
CA ARG A 213 13.24 10.87 5.41
C ARG A 213 13.56 9.62 4.61
N LEU A 214 13.18 9.62 3.33
CA LEU A 214 13.55 8.57 2.39
C LEU A 214 14.63 9.06 1.43
N ALA A 215 15.87 8.64 1.65
CA ALA A 215 16.98 8.89 0.73
C ALA A 215 16.89 8.01 -0.53
N TRP A 216 17.49 8.47 -1.62
CA TRP A 216 17.48 7.72 -2.88
C TRP A 216 18.09 6.31 -2.73
N TRP A 217 19.16 6.17 -1.94
CA TRP A 217 19.80 4.87 -1.70
C TRP A 217 18.95 3.95 -0.82
N GLU A 218 18.16 4.50 0.12
CA GLU A 218 17.18 3.73 0.92
C GLU A 218 16.09 3.17 0.00
N ALA A 219 15.64 3.93 -0.99
CA ALA A 219 14.73 3.44 -2.02
C ALA A 219 15.36 2.32 -2.87
N PHE A 220 16.66 2.41 -3.19
CA PHE A 220 17.38 1.30 -3.86
C PHE A 220 17.50 0.06 -2.98
N LEU A 221 17.71 0.20 -1.67
CA LEU A 221 17.74 -0.92 -0.74
C LEU A 221 16.39 -1.65 -0.65
N LEU A 222 15.28 -0.92 -0.82
CA LEU A 222 13.94 -1.52 -0.95
C LEU A 222 13.77 -2.19 -2.32
N PHE A 223 14.11 -1.49 -3.40
CA PHE A 223 13.81 -1.92 -4.76
C PHE A 223 14.69 -3.05 -5.28
N LEU A 224 15.99 -3.06 -4.99
CA LEU A 224 16.92 -3.98 -5.62
C LEU A 224 16.64 -5.45 -5.23
N PRO A 225 16.45 -5.82 -3.95
CA PRO A 225 16.12 -7.20 -3.60
C PRO A 225 14.77 -7.63 -4.20
N PHE A 226 13.80 -6.71 -4.28
CA PHE A 226 12.52 -6.94 -4.94
C PHE A 226 12.71 -7.23 -6.44
N ALA A 227 13.51 -6.44 -7.15
CA ALA A 227 13.79 -6.66 -8.57
C ALA A 227 14.50 -8.00 -8.82
N VAL A 228 15.42 -8.39 -7.92
CA VAL A 228 16.07 -9.71 -7.95
C VAL A 228 15.05 -10.81 -7.70
N GLN A 229 14.13 -10.66 -6.74
CA GLN A 229 13.08 -11.65 -6.48
C GLN A 229 12.14 -11.82 -7.68
N LEU A 230 11.77 -10.72 -8.32
CA LEU A 230 10.92 -10.71 -9.51
C LEU A 230 11.57 -11.48 -10.67
N ALA A 231 12.86 -11.24 -10.91
CA ALA A 231 13.62 -11.93 -11.95
C ALA A 231 13.94 -13.39 -11.58
N VAL A 232 14.02 -13.71 -10.29
CA VAL A 232 14.44 -15.02 -9.78
C VAL A 232 13.46 -15.51 -8.70
N PRO A 233 12.27 -16.04 -9.10
CA PRO A 233 11.17 -16.31 -8.17
C PRO A 233 11.49 -17.31 -7.05
N HIS A 234 12.42 -18.25 -7.24
CA HIS A 234 12.78 -19.20 -6.20
C HIS A 234 13.51 -18.57 -5.00
N LEU A 235 13.99 -17.31 -5.11
CA LEU A 235 14.65 -16.59 -4.02
C LEU A 235 13.68 -15.91 -3.04
N ARG A 236 12.36 -16.00 -3.22
CA ARG A 236 11.33 -15.36 -2.37
C ARG A 236 11.63 -15.43 -0.87
N VAL A 237 11.85 -16.63 -0.33
CA VAL A 237 12.07 -16.83 1.11
C VAL A 237 13.41 -16.23 1.55
N ALA A 238 14.46 -16.44 0.77
CA ALA A 238 15.79 -15.87 1.06
C ALA A 238 15.76 -14.34 1.08
N ILE A 239 15.02 -13.72 0.15
CA ILE A 239 14.87 -12.26 0.06
C ILE A 239 13.97 -11.74 1.19
N GLY A 240 12.92 -12.48 1.58
CA GLY A 240 12.15 -12.16 2.78
C GLY A 240 13.01 -12.18 4.05
N ILE A 241 13.87 -13.18 4.21
CA ILE A 241 14.84 -13.25 5.32
C ILE A 241 15.82 -12.07 5.25
N LEU A 242 16.33 -11.74 4.06
CA LEU A 242 17.21 -10.59 3.86
C LEU A 242 16.54 -9.29 4.32
N TYR A 243 15.27 -9.06 3.94
CA TYR A 243 14.53 -7.89 4.41
C TYR A 243 14.36 -7.87 5.94
N LEU A 244 14.13 -9.02 6.58
CA LEU A 244 14.07 -9.09 8.04
C LEU A 244 15.41 -8.76 8.69
N VAL A 245 16.52 -9.30 8.17
CA VAL A 245 17.86 -8.98 8.66
C VAL A 245 18.15 -7.49 8.50
N MET A 246 17.82 -6.92 7.35
CA MET A 246 17.95 -5.48 7.10
C MET A 246 17.06 -4.67 8.05
N ALA A 247 15.81 -5.08 8.29
CA ALA A 247 14.92 -4.43 9.24
C ALA A 247 15.47 -4.42 10.66
N VAL A 248 16.12 -5.51 11.11
CA VAL A 248 16.77 -5.57 12.41
C VAL A 248 18.00 -4.66 12.48
N VAL A 249 18.89 -4.74 11.49
CA VAL A 249 20.13 -3.92 11.45
C VAL A 249 19.80 -2.43 11.42
N TRP A 250 18.92 -2.02 10.51
CA TRP A 250 18.48 -0.63 10.39
C TRP A 250 17.60 -0.21 11.57
N GLY A 251 16.85 -1.13 12.15
CA GLY A 251 16.04 -0.87 13.35
C GLY A 251 16.89 -0.57 14.58
N ILE A 252 18.03 -1.24 14.74
CA ILE A 252 18.99 -0.93 15.81
C ILE A 252 19.61 0.46 15.59
N TYR A 253 19.92 0.80 14.34
CA TYR A 253 20.45 2.11 13.96
C TYR A 253 19.42 3.23 14.18
N TYR A 254 18.17 3.03 13.75
CA TYR A 254 17.05 3.97 13.89
C TYR A 254 16.23 3.79 15.17
N ARG A 255 16.74 3.07 16.17
CA ARG A 255 15.99 2.72 17.40
C ARG A 255 15.28 3.90 18.06
N ARG A 256 15.92 5.08 18.09
CA ARG A 256 15.35 6.30 18.67
C ARG A 256 14.08 6.76 17.94
N TYR A 257 14.09 6.68 16.60
CA TYR A 257 12.94 7.02 15.77
C TYR A 257 11.85 5.95 15.85
N LEU A 258 12.22 4.67 15.93
CA LEU A 258 11.27 3.59 16.17
C LEU A 258 10.56 3.73 17.53
N PHE A 259 11.26 4.14 18.58
CA PHE A 259 10.61 4.41 19.87
C PHE A 259 9.64 5.59 19.81
N ALA A 260 9.82 6.52 18.87
CA ALA A 260 8.88 7.61 18.63
C ALA A 260 7.60 7.13 17.90
N LEU A 261 7.60 5.95 17.28
CA LEU A 261 6.40 5.34 16.69
C LEU A 261 5.42 4.82 17.75
N LEU A 262 5.87 4.56 18.99
CA LEU A 262 5.01 3.98 20.02
C LEU A 262 3.90 4.95 20.48
N PRO A 263 2.68 4.46 20.75
CA PRO A 263 1.57 5.29 21.23
C PRO A 263 1.92 5.96 22.57
N GLY A 264 1.53 7.23 22.72
CA GLY A 264 1.76 8.01 23.95
C GLY A 264 3.07 8.82 23.99
N ARG A 265 4.01 8.60 23.06
CA ARG A 265 5.14 9.50 22.85
C ARG A 265 4.84 10.37 21.62
N GLY A 266 4.52 11.64 21.89
CA GLY A 266 4.50 12.66 20.85
C GLY A 266 5.88 12.80 20.22
N PRO A 267 6.00 13.44 19.04
CA PRO A 267 7.29 13.78 18.46
C PRO A 267 7.97 14.80 19.38
N GLY A 268 8.69 14.29 20.38
CA GLY A 268 9.68 15.10 21.08
C GLY A 268 10.61 15.64 20.01
N ARG A 269 10.79 16.95 20.00
CA ARG A 269 11.78 17.64 19.16
C ARG A 269 13.10 16.88 19.28
N VAL A 270 13.47 16.17 18.23
CA VAL A 270 14.83 15.69 17.96
C VAL A 270 15.29 16.42 16.72
#